data_AF-A0A401SWB6-F1
#
_entry.id   AF-A0A401SWB6-F1
#
_cell.length_a   1.000
_cell.length_b   1.000
_cell.length_c   1.000
_cell.angle_alpha   90.00
_cell.angle_beta   90.00
_cell.angle_gamma   90.00
#
_symmetry.space_group_name_H-M   'P 1'
#
loop_
_entity.id
_entity.type
_entity.pdbx_description
1 polymer ?
#
loop_
_entity_poly.entity_id
_entity_poly.type
_entity_poly.pdbx_seq_one_letter_code
_entity_poly.pdbx_strand_id
1 'polypeptide(L)'
;MGKLVGVVNVKPSTVPTFPDVYHVSGTIILPFAEIEEPFEAWYNYSGQVSRIEYYHGQVITLQHGFEEPAGISYKISPATTETEINVIKCFQLNGTIHNPITAQPVIPALQSFQFIKEEDFKGCHCSVWQNVTVVDKKKNTYTMWLSSSSQGPIPVHYEMMGYNTLFGGHYDKYEIDYNELKYDVDPNVFKLPEGLSCESFPGPAAEHRIVANPIQDLIDSDQGNRTHDLFKYYKKKFNRDYEKDDLEHEMRKTTFTHNVRYIHSMNRRNLTFKLEINHLADRTINEVSVLNGRLKSTTLNNGQPFPTELYKSIVPPPSLDWRLYGAVTPVKDQALCGSCWSFSSTGNIEGALFLKTGSLVPLSQQMLLDCTWGFGNAACDGGEEWRAYEWMIKHGGIATAESYGSYLGQNGFCHYNQSVFTAKLKSYVNVTSGRREALKMALFKNGPVAVGMDASHKSFRFYSHGVYYESKCKNSRIELDHAVLAVGYGILDGEPYWLIKNSWSSFWGDDGYFLISMRHNNCGITTDPIYAVLE
;
A
#
# COMPACT_ATOMS: atom_id res chain seq x y z
N MET A 1 13.33 -67.37 2.22
CA MET A 1 12.02 -66.83 2.66
C MET A 1 12.24 -65.40 3.11
N GLY A 2 11.61 -64.44 2.44
CA GLY A 2 11.78 -63.01 2.69
C GLY A 2 11.21 -62.24 1.50
N LYS A 3 9.89 -62.25 1.34
CA LYS A 3 9.18 -61.48 0.32
C LYS A 3 9.31 -59.99 0.68
N LEU A 4 9.91 -59.21 -0.21
CA LEU A 4 9.72 -57.76 -0.27
C LEU A 4 8.22 -57.51 -0.48
N VAL A 5 7.59 -56.90 0.51
CA VAL A 5 6.21 -56.41 0.43
C VAL A 5 6.23 -55.20 -0.51
N GLY A 6 5.61 -55.34 -1.68
CA GLY A 6 5.37 -54.22 -2.58
C GLY A 6 4.45 -53.21 -1.89
N VAL A 7 4.87 -51.95 -1.85
CA VAL A 7 3.99 -50.83 -1.53
C VAL A 7 2.98 -50.74 -2.67
N VAL A 8 1.78 -51.24 -2.42
CA VAL A 8 0.66 -51.09 -3.34
C VAL A 8 0.26 -49.62 -3.26
N ASN A 9 0.50 -48.85 -4.32
CA ASN A 9 -0.14 -47.55 -4.53
C ASN A 9 -1.64 -47.80 -4.74
N VAL A 10 -2.37 -47.95 -3.64
CA VAL A 10 -3.83 -48.06 -3.64
C VAL A 10 -4.37 -46.65 -3.90
N LYS A 11 -4.92 -46.44 -5.09
CA LYS A 11 -5.69 -45.22 -5.40
C LYS A 11 -6.85 -45.11 -4.39
N PRO A 12 -7.01 -43.99 -3.66
CA PRO A 12 -8.14 -43.80 -2.77
C PRO A 12 -9.46 -43.96 -3.55
N SER A 13 -10.40 -44.75 -3.02
CA SER A 13 -11.66 -45.08 -3.70
C SER A 13 -12.71 -43.98 -3.63
N THR A 14 -12.54 -42.99 -2.73
CA THR A 14 -13.49 -41.91 -2.49
C THR A 14 -12.76 -40.59 -2.22
N VAL A 15 -13.38 -39.47 -2.62
CA VAL A 15 -12.89 -38.12 -2.34
C VAL A 15 -13.02 -37.85 -0.82
N PRO A 16 -11.97 -37.37 -0.14
CA PRO A 16 -12.04 -37.04 1.28
C PRO A 16 -13.10 -35.96 1.55
N THR A 17 -13.86 -36.18 2.62
CA THR A 17 -14.88 -35.25 3.10
C THR A 17 -14.49 -34.75 4.49
N PHE A 18 -14.56 -33.44 4.70
CA PHE A 18 -14.42 -32.84 6.02
C PHE A 18 -15.76 -32.88 6.77
N PRO A 19 -15.73 -32.99 8.11
CA PRO A 19 -16.93 -32.85 8.93
C PRO A 19 -17.63 -31.51 8.73
N ASP A 20 -18.94 -31.48 8.98
CA ASP A 20 -19.79 -30.28 8.92
C ASP A 20 -19.35 -29.15 9.85
N VAL A 21 -18.64 -29.50 10.93
CA VAL A 21 -18.18 -28.59 11.97
C VAL A 21 -16.68 -28.74 12.14
N TYR A 22 -15.97 -27.63 12.05
CA TYR A 22 -14.53 -27.61 12.29
C TYR A 22 -14.04 -26.24 12.73
N HIS A 23 -12.89 -26.26 13.39
CA HIS A 23 -12.03 -25.13 13.67
C HIS A 23 -10.68 -25.37 13.00
N VAL A 24 -10.20 -24.42 12.20
CA VAL A 24 -8.91 -24.52 11.52
C VAL A 24 -8.16 -23.19 11.57
N SER A 25 -6.84 -23.25 11.73
CA SER A 25 -5.96 -22.08 11.65
C SER A 25 -4.95 -22.23 10.51
N GLY A 26 -4.46 -21.11 10.00
CA GLY A 26 -3.55 -21.12 8.87
C GLY A 26 -3.01 -19.76 8.49
N THR A 27 -2.33 -19.71 7.35
CA THR A 27 -1.79 -18.50 6.74
C THR A 27 -2.18 -18.46 5.27
N ILE A 28 -2.83 -17.37 4.87
CA ILE A 28 -3.09 -17.04 3.47
C ILE A 28 -1.85 -16.36 2.90
N ILE A 29 -1.37 -16.84 1.76
CA ILE A 29 -0.16 -16.34 1.11
C ILE A 29 -0.52 -15.97 -0.34
N LEU A 30 -0.40 -14.68 -0.68
CA LEU A 30 -0.54 -14.19 -2.05
C LEU A 30 0.79 -13.55 -2.48
N PRO A 31 1.71 -14.31 -3.09
CA PRO A 31 3.06 -13.83 -3.40
C PRO A 31 3.06 -12.57 -4.29
N PHE A 32 2.21 -12.54 -5.32
CA PHE A 32 2.11 -11.37 -6.23
C PHE A 32 1.48 -10.14 -5.58
N ALA A 33 0.68 -10.34 -4.53
CA ALA A 33 0.10 -9.25 -3.77
C ALA A 33 0.99 -8.81 -2.61
N GLU A 34 2.07 -9.55 -2.29
CA GLU A 34 2.92 -9.38 -1.10
C GLU A 34 2.15 -9.52 0.22
N ILE A 35 1.26 -10.51 0.28
CA ILE A 35 0.42 -10.76 1.45
C ILE A 35 0.83 -12.09 2.09
N GLU A 36 1.05 -12.04 3.40
CA GLU A 36 1.08 -13.19 4.30
C GLU A 36 0.15 -12.85 5.48
N GLU A 37 -1.02 -13.49 5.52
CA GLU A 37 -2.11 -13.12 6.42
C GLU A 37 -2.53 -14.34 7.26
N PRO A 38 -2.21 -14.35 8.57
CA PRO A 38 -2.64 -15.42 9.46
C PRO A 38 -4.14 -15.32 9.72
N PHE A 39 -4.81 -16.47 9.78
CA PHE A 39 -6.23 -16.57 10.11
C PHE A 39 -6.52 -17.73 11.07
N GLU A 40 -7.65 -17.61 11.76
CA GLU A 40 -8.28 -18.67 12.55
C GLU A 40 -9.77 -18.69 12.20
N ALA A 41 -10.33 -19.86 11.92
CA ALA A 41 -11.68 -19.97 11.37
C ALA A 41 -12.48 -21.10 11.99
N TRP A 42 -13.72 -20.79 12.34
CA TRP A 42 -14.73 -21.73 12.83
C TRP A 42 -15.85 -21.80 11.81
N TYR A 43 -16.28 -23.00 11.50
CA TYR A 43 -17.28 -23.27 10.49
C TYR A 43 -18.28 -24.29 11.00
N ASN A 44 -19.57 -24.03 10.76
CA ASN A 44 -20.67 -24.95 11.02
C ASN A 44 -21.66 -24.89 9.85
N TYR A 45 -21.58 -25.89 8.96
CA TYR A 45 -22.43 -25.98 7.78
C TYR A 45 -23.91 -26.12 8.14
N SER A 46 -24.23 -27.10 9.00
CA SER A 46 -25.60 -27.40 9.43
C SER A 46 -26.25 -26.23 10.16
N GLY A 47 -25.47 -25.45 10.93
CA GLY A 47 -25.91 -24.22 11.59
C GLY A 47 -25.90 -22.97 10.70
N GLN A 48 -25.44 -23.08 9.44
CA GLN A 48 -25.27 -21.98 8.51
C GLN A 48 -24.50 -20.79 9.11
N VAL A 49 -23.41 -21.08 9.82
CA VAL A 49 -22.63 -20.04 10.50
C VAL A 49 -21.12 -20.24 10.39
N SER A 50 -20.39 -19.15 10.20
CA SER A 50 -18.93 -19.12 10.27
C SER A 50 -18.39 -17.90 11.01
N ARG A 51 -17.20 -18.05 11.56
CA ARG A 51 -16.39 -16.99 12.16
C ARG A 51 -14.98 -17.10 11.58
N ILE A 52 -14.42 -16.00 11.11
CA ILE A 52 -13.03 -15.96 10.63
C ILE A 52 -12.34 -14.76 11.26
N GLU A 53 -11.25 -15.03 11.95
CA GLU A 53 -10.38 -14.06 12.58
C GLU A 53 -9.11 -13.89 11.77
N TYR A 54 -8.65 -12.64 11.64
CA TYR A 54 -7.40 -12.27 10.99
C TYR A 54 -6.50 -11.56 11.99
N TYR A 55 -5.19 -11.84 11.91
CA TYR A 55 -4.18 -11.24 12.78
C TYR A 55 -4.52 -11.38 14.29
N HIS A 56 -4.82 -12.60 14.72
CA HIS A 56 -5.10 -12.94 16.13
C HIS A 56 -6.28 -12.17 16.74
N GLY A 57 -7.45 -12.23 16.08
CA GLY A 57 -8.67 -11.59 16.55
C GLY A 57 -8.75 -10.08 16.35
N GLN A 58 -7.75 -9.49 15.69
CA GLN A 58 -7.77 -8.05 15.40
C GLN A 58 -8.94 -7.67 14.48
N VAL A 59 -9.20 -8.49 13.46
CA VAL A 59 -10.39 -8.36 12.63
C VAL A 59 -11.14 -9.68 12.64
N ILE A 60 -12.40 -9.62 13.06
CA ILE A 60 -13.29 -10.78 13.09
C ILE A 60 -14.36 -10.56 12.03
N THR A 61 -14.64 -11.57 11.24
CA THR A 61 -15.82 -11.61 10.36
C THR A 61 -16.71 -12.77 10.78
N LEU A 62 -18.02 -12.55 10.72
CA LEU A 62 -19.03 -13.55 11.03
C LEU A 62 -20.00 -13.60 9.85
N GLN A 63 -20.31 -14.79 9.34
CA GLN A 63 -21.34 -14.97 8.33
C GLN A 63 -22.46 -15.81 8.93
N HIS A 64 -23.57 -15.16 9.25
CA HIS A 64 -24.77 -15.76 9.81
C HIS A 64 -25.77 -15.99 8.67
N GLY A 65 -25.68 -17.15 8.03
CA GLY A 65 -26.59 -17.52 6.94
C GLY A 65 -27.98 -17.96 7.40
N PHE A 66 -28.14 -18.31 8.68
CA PHE A 66 -29.42 -18.68 9.27
C PHE A 66 -30.37 -17.49 9.47
N GLU A 67 -29.89 -16.26 9.36
CA GLU A 67 -30.69 -15.04 9.56
C GLU A 67 -31.57 -14.76 8.34
N GLU A 68 -32.86 -14.48 8.57
CA GLU A 68 -33.82 -14.19 7.48
C GLU A 68 -33.79 -12.69 7.10
N PRO A 69 -34.05 -12.33 5.82
CA PRO A 69 -34.48 -13.18 4.71
C PRO A 69 -33.35 -13.75 3.84
N ALA A 70 -32.10 -13.36 4.07
CA ALA A 70 -30.99 -13.67 3.16
C ALA A 70 -29.60 -13.69 3.82
N GLY A 71 -29.55 -13.90 5.13
CA GLY A 71 -28.32 -13.91 5.93
C GLY A 71 -27.76 -12.53 6.26
N ILE A 72 -26.88 -12.47 7.24
CA ILE A 72 -26.20 -11.27 7.70
C ILE A 72 -24.71 -11.54 7.87
N SER A 73 -23.86 -10.64 7.37
CA SER A 73 -22.43 -10.64 7.62
C SER A 73 -22.05 -9.52 8.59
N TYR A 74 -21.21 -9.83 9.56
CA TYR A 74 -20.66 -8.86 10.49
C TYR A 74 -19.15 -8.77 10.34
N LYS A 75 -18.61 -7.57 10.53
CA LYS A 75 -17.18 -7.33 10.71
C LYS A 75 -16.96 -6.57 12.01
N ILE A 76 -16.13 -7.13 12.88
CA ILE A 76 -15.68 -6.48 14.10
C ILE A 76 -14.21 -6.09 13.92
N SER A 77 -13.90 -4.82 14.13
CA SER A 77 -12.52 -4.33 13.99
C SER A 77 -12.29 -3.07 14.82
N PRO A 78 -11.05 -2.79 15.24
CA PRO A 78 -10.71 -1.52 15.87
C PRO A 78 -10.89 -0.38 14.86
N ALA A 79 -11.43 0.74 15.33
CA ALA A 79 -11.55 1.99 14.61
C ALA A 79 -11.00 3.13 15.47
N THR A 80 -10.31 4.05 14.81
CA THR A 80 -9.84 5.31 15.40
C THR A 80 -10.47 6.45 14.63
N THR A 81 -11.04 7.41 15.36
CA THR A 81 -11.61 8.66 14.87
C THR A 81 -10.89 9.82 15.55
N GLU A 82 -11.26 11.07 15.22
CA GLU A 82 -10.72 12.25 15.91
C GLU A 82 -11.02 12.25 17.43
N THR A 83 -12.08 11.55 17.86
CA THR A 83 -12.55 11.55 19.25
C THR A 83 -12.38 10.22 19.98
N GLU A 84 -12.13 9.13 19.25
CA GLU A 84 -12.07 7.77 19.79
C GLU A 84 -10.82 7.06 19.28
N ILE A 85 -10.03 6.42 20.14
CA ILE A 85 -8.80 5.72 19.75
C ILE A 85 -8.97 4.21 19.95
N ASN A 86 -8.78 3.44 18.87
CA ASN A 86 -8.79 1.98 18.86
C ASN A 86 -10.04 1.35 19.49
N VAL A 87 -11.20 2.00 19.32
CA VAL A 87 -12.48 1.47 19.82
C VAL A 87 -12.95 0.34 18.91
N ILE A 88 -13.39 -0.77 19.51
CA ILE A 88 -13.97 -1.88 18.75
C ILE A 88 -15.33 -1.45 18.19
N LYS A 89 -15.44 -1.46 16.86
CA LYS A 89 -16.70 -1.22 16.14
C LYS A 89 -17.19 -2.52 15.49
N CYS A 90 -18.50 -2.64 15.36
CA CYS A 90 -19.13 -3.70 14.57
C CYS A 90 -19.81 -3.08 13.35
N PHE A 91 -19.60 -3.68 12.19
CA PHE A 91 -20.24 -3.33 10.93
C PHE A 91 -21.09 -4.48 10.44
N GLN A 92 -22.29 -4.17 9.95
CA GLN A 92 -23.27 -5.14 9.48
C GLN A 92 -23.55 -4.96 7.98
N LEU A 93 -23.64 -6.08 7.27
CA LEU A 93 -24.04 -6.15 5.87
C LEU A 93 -25.10 -7.22 5.70
N ASN A 94 -26.30 -6.80 5.27
CA ASN A 94 -27.40 -7.72 5.01
C ASN A 94 -27.28 -8.34 3.62
N GLY A 95 -27.55 -9.65 3.54
CA GLY A 95 -27.67 -10.34 2.28
C GLY A 95 -28.89 -9.91 1.47
N THR A 96 -28.92 -10.33 0.21
CA THR A 96 -30.03 -10.06 -0.70
C THR A 96 -30.46 -11.36 -1.37
N ILE A 97 -31.67 -11.44 -1.92
CA ILE A 97 -32.14 -12.63 -2.63
C ILE A 97 -31.16 -13.05 -3.74
N HIS A 98 -30.56 -12.08 -4.44
CA HIS A 98 -29.60 -12.35 -5.51
C HIS A 98 -28.19 -12.66 -5.03
N ASN A 99 -27.88 -12.35 -3.77
CA ASN A 99 -26.58 -12.58 -3.15
C ASN A 99 -26.78 -12.80 -1.65
N PRO A 100 -27.23 -14.00 -1.26
CA PRO A 100 -27.41 -14.33 0.15
C PRO A 100 -26.06 -14.41 0.84
N ILE A 101 -26.03 -14.12 2.14
CA ILE A 101 -24.88 -14.43 2.99
C ILE A 101 -25.01 -15.88 3.46
N THR A 102 -23.98 -16.66 3.24
CA THR A 102 -23.89 -18.06 3.68
C THR A 102 -22.67 -18.24 4.57
N ALA A 103 -22.63 -19.33 5.34
CA ALA A 103 -21.44 -19.73 6.06
C ALA A 103 -20.24 -19.84 5.11
N GLN A 104 -19.13 -19.20 5.44
CA GLN A 104 -17.91 -19.19 4.65
C GLN A 104 -16.99 -20.35 5.06
N PRO A 105 -16.83 -21.41 4.25
CA PRO A 105 -15.79 -22.38 4.48
C PRO A 105 -14.42 -21.77 4.19
N VAL A 106 -13.38 -22.27 4.86
CA VAL A 106 -11.98 -21.91 4.57
C VAL A 106 -11.17 -23.07 4.00
N ILE A 107 -11.78 -24.26 3.95
CA ILE A 107 -11.25 -25.43 3.24
C ILE A 107 -12.10 -25.60 1.97
N PRO A 108 -11.48 -25.67 0.78
CA PRO A 108 -12.22 -25.79 -0.47
C PRO A 108 -12.97 -27.13 -0.57
N ALA A 109 -14.10 -27.10 -1.27
CA ALA A 109 -14.89 -28.28 -1.54
C ALA A 109 -14.15 -29.20 -2.52
N LEU A 110 -13.93 -30.46 -2.16
CA LEU A 110 -13.05 -31.38 -2.90
C LEU A 110 -13.76 -32.22 -3.97
N GLN A 111 -15.08 -32.06 -4.16
CA GLN A 111 -15.88 -32.93 -5.04
C GLN A 111 -15.41 -32.93 -6.51
N SER A 112 -14.83 -31.82 -6.96
CA SER A 112 -14.25 -31.70 -8.31
C SER A 112 -12.77 -32.11 -8.40
N PHE A 113 -12.14 -32.47 -7.29
CA PHE A 113 -10.72 -32.81 -7.24
C PHE A 113 -10.49 -34.30 -7.52
N GLN A 114 -9.38 -34.59 -8.19
CA GLN A 114 -8.95 -35.95 -8.52
C GLN A 114 -7.64 -36.27 -7.81
N PHE A 115 -7.53 -37.48 -7.26
CA PHE A 115 -6.28 -37.97 -6.68
C PHE A 115 -5.19 -38.06 -7.76
N ILE A 116 -4.01 -37.52 -7.45
CA ILE A 116 -2.84 -37.49 -8.33
C ILE A 116 -1.75 -38.46 -7.83
N LYS A 117 -1.31 -38.30 -6.59
CA LYS A 117 -0.18 -39.04 -6.00
C LYS A 117 -0.18 -38.94 -4.47
N GLU A 118 0.62 -39.79 -3.83
CA GLU A 118 1.11 -39.57 -2.47
C GLU A 118 2.50 -38.94 -2.52
N GLU A 119 2.81 -38.02 -1.62
CA GLU A 119 4.17 -37.50 -1.43
C GLU A 119 4.41 -36.96 -0.01
N ASP A 120 5.68 -36.90 0.40
CA ASP A 120 6.05 -36.20 1.63
C ASP A 120 6.15 -34.70 1.37
N PHE A 121 5.30 -33.91 2.02
CA PHE A 121 5.21 -32.46 1.86
C PHE A 121 5.15 -31.79 3.23
N LYS A 122 6.01 -30.78 3.45
CA LYS A 122 6.14 -30.05 4.74
C LYS A 122 6.23 -30.98 5.98
N GLY A 123 6.93 -32.10 5.84
CA GLY A 123 7.12 -33.08 6.92
C GLY A 123 5.92 -34.00 7.17
N CYS A 124 4.87 -33.94 6.35
CA CYS A 124 3.70 -34.81 6.43
C CYS A 124 3.62 -35.72 5.19
N HIS A 125 3.26 -36.99 5.39
CA HIS A 125 2.88 -37.86 4.27
C HIS A 125 1.48 -37.46 3.77
N CYS A 126 1.40 -37.00 2.53
CA CYS A 126 0.20 -36.35 1.99
C CYS A 126 -0.31 -37.02 0.72
N SER A 127 -1.63 -37.19 0.68
CA SER A 127 -2.37 -37.44 -0.56
C SER A 127 -2.58 -36.11 -1.29
N VAL A 128 -2.25 -36.08 -2.58
CA VAL A 128 -2.32 -34.88 -3.43
C VAL A 128 -3.52 -34.98 -4.36
N TRP A 129 -4.39 -33.99 -4.26
CA TRP A 129 -5.64 -33.90 -5.01
C TRP A 129 -5.61 -32.67 -5.89
N GLN A 130 -6.11 -32.77 -7.12
CA GLN A 130 -6.06 -31.67 -8.07
C GLN A 130 -7.39 -31.49 -8.82
N ASN A 131 -7.87 -30.26 -8.90
CA ASN A 131 -8.95 -29.85 -9.80
C ASN A 131 -8.36 -28.93 -10.87
N VAL A 132 -8.64 -29.23 -12.14
CA VAL A 132 -8.19 -28.42 -13.26
C VAL A 132 -9.40 -27.86 -13.97
N THR A 133 -9.52 -26.54 -14.00
CA THR A 133 -10.55 -25.85 -14.77
C THR A 133 -9.92 -25.14 -15.97
N VAL A 134 -10.61 -25.17 -17.11
CA VAL A 134 -10.19 -24.41 -18.30
C VAL A 134 -11.31 -23.46 -18.66
N VAL A 135 -11.02 -22.16 -18.62
CA VAL A 135 -11.96 -21.10 -19.04
C VAL A 135 -11.23 -20.25 -20.07
N ASP A 136 -11.86 -19.99 -21.22
CA ASP A 136 -11.30 -19.18 -22.31
C ASP A 136 -9.87 -19.56 -22.72
N LYS A 137 -9.61 -20.87 -22.84
CA LYS A 137 -8.29 -21.47 -23.16
C LYS A 137 -7.21 -21.29 -22.09
N LYS A 138 -7.57 -20.78 -20.91
CA LYS A 138 -6.66 -20.60 -19.79
C LYS A 138 -6.90 -21.68 -18.75
N LYS A 139 -5.82 -22.32 -18.32
CA LYS A 139 -5.82 -23.43 -17.37
C LYS A 139 -5.59 -22.91 -15.96
N ASN A 140 -6.47 -23.28 -15.04
CA ASN A 140 -6.29 -23.11 -13.60
C ASN A 140 -6.16 -24.47 -12.97
N THR A 141 -5.22 -24.55 -12.04
CA THR A 141 -4.89 -25.78 -11.34
C THR A 141 -5.02 -25.48 -9.86
N TYR A 142 -5.97 -26.14 -9.22
CA TYR A 142 -6.15 -26.11 -7.79
C TYR A 142 -5.61 -27.40 -7.23
N THR A 143 -4.66 -27.34 -6.30
CA THR A 143 -4.02 -28.51 -5.72
C THR A 143 -4.19 -28.48 -4.20
N MET A 144 -4.59 -29.60 -3.62
CA MET A 144 -4.80 -29.78 -2.19
C MET A 144 -3.93 -30.92 -1.69
N TRP A 145 -3.13 -30.66 -0.66
CA TRP A 145 -2.36 -31.65 0.07
C TRP A 145 -3.07 -31.97 1.37
N LEU A 146 -3.37 -33.25 1.56
CA LEU A 146 -4.07 -33.76 2.73
C LEU A 146 -3.25 -34.83 3.40
N SER A 147 -2.95 -34.65 4.69
CA SER A 147 -2.48 -35.74 5.53
C SER A 147 -3.67 -36.50 6.14
N SER A 148 -3.39 -37.65 6.74
CA SER A 148 -4.42 -38.51 7.33
C SER A 148 -4.24 -38.64 8.84
N SER A 149 -5.36 -38.65 9.57
CA SER A 149 -5.42 -38.95 11.00
C SER A 149 -6.52 -39.95 11.30
N SER A 150 -6.56 -40.44 12.55
CA SER A 150 -7.65 -41.31 13.03
C SER A 150 -9.03 -40.62 13.01
N GLN A 151 -9.07 -39.29 12.98
CA GLN A 151 -10.31 -38.51 13.01
C GLN A 151 -10.77 -38.07 11.61
N GLY A 152 -9.95 -38.27 10.57
CA GLY A 152 -10.27 -37.86 9.20
C GLY A 152 -9.09 -37.19 8.48
N PRO A 153 -9.36 -36.61 7.29
CA PRO A 153 -8.36 -35.86 6.53
C PRO A 153 -7.98 -34.58 7.25
N ILE A 154 -6.69 -34.24 7.22
CA ILE A 154 -6.15 -32.98 7.75
C ILE A 154 -5.60 -32.17 6.57
N PRO A 155 -6.08 -30.92 6.35
CA PRO A 155 -5.55 -30.07 5.31
C PRO A 155 -4.14 -29.64 5.71
N VAL A 156 -3.20 -29.72 4.76
CA VAL A 156 -1.80 -29.27 4.97
C VAL A 156 -1.53 -28.03 4.16
N HIS A 157 -1.91 -28.07 2.87
CA HIS A 157 -1.69 -26.95 1.97
C HIS A 157 -2.74 -26.94 0.86
N TYR A 158 -3.19 -25.75 0.50
CA TYR A 158 -3.99 -25.50 -0.67
C TYR A 158 -3.28 -24.50 -1.57
N GLU A 159 -3.20 -24.79 -2.86
CA GLU A 159 -2.56 -23.94 -3.85
C GLU A 159 -3.49 -23.76 -5.04
N MET A 160 -3.64 -22.52 -5.48
CA MET A 160 -4.16 -22.21 -6.80
C MET A 160 -3.02 -21.66 -7.65
N MET A 161 -2.84 -22.29 -8.81
CA MET A 161 -1.88 -21.93 -9.83
C MET A 161 -2.59 -21.88 -11.17
N GLY A 162 -2.80 -20.70 -11.69
CA GLY A 162 -3.62 -20.54 -12.88
C GLY A 162 -3.63 -19.14 -13.42
N TYR A 163 -4.23 -18.97 -14.58
CA TYR A 163 -4.62 -17.62 -14.95
C TYR A 163 -5.81 -17.22 -14.11
N ASN A 164 -5.91 -15.97 -13.73
CA ASN A 164 -7.19 -15.57 -13.17
C ASN A 164 -8.25 -15.60 -14.29
N THR A 165 -9.03 -16.69 -14.37
CA THR A 165 -10.03 -16.90 -15.43
C THR A 165 -11.20 -15.94 -15.32
N LEU A 166 -11.34 -15.28 -14.16
CA LEU A 166 -12.27 -14.18 -13.92
C LEU A 166 -11.70 -12.79 -14.35
N PHE A 167 -10.40 -12.69 -14.65
CA PHE A 167 -9.69 -11.41 -14.83
C PHE A 167 -8.62 -11.39 -15.96
N GLY A 168 -8.65 -12.33 -16.91
CA GLY A 168 -8.19 -12.03 -18.27
C GLY A 168 -6.72 -11.69 -18.56
N GLY A 169 -5.78 -11.61 -17.60
CA GLY A 169 -4.44 -11.05 -17.90
C GLY A 169 -3.20 -11.75 -17.37
N HIS A 170 -3.19 -12.22 -16.12
CA HIS A 170 -1.96 -12.69 -15.46
C HIS A 170 -2.11 -14.08 -14.82
N TYR A 171 -0.97 -14.76 -14.70
CA TYR A 171 -0.81 -15.93 -13.86
C TYR A 171 -0.95 -15.47 -12.40
N ASP A 172 -2.00 -15.93 -11.73
CA ASP A 172 -2.22 -15.68 -10.31
C ASP A 172 -1.76 -16.90 -9.52
N LYS A 173 -1.26 -16.63 -8.31
CA LYS A 173 -0.88 -17.66 -7.36
C LYS A 173 -1.36 -17.23 -5.99
N TYR A 174 -2.14 -18.09 -5.36
CA TYR A 174 -2.44 -17.96 -3.96
C TYR A 174 -2.36 -19.32 -3.29
N GLU A 175 -1.99 -19.28 -2.03
CA GLU A 175 -1.67 -20.42 -1.21
C GLU A 175 -2.34 -20.26 0.15
N ILE A 176 -2.72 -21.37 0.75
CA ILE A 176 -3.20 -21.44 2.13
C ILE A 176 -2.44 -22.56 2.81
N ASP A 177 -1.64 -22.20 3.80
CA ASP A 177 -1.00 -23.14 4.71
C ASP A 177 -1.89 -23.36 5.91
N TYR A 178 -2.19 -24.62 6.23
CA TYR A 178 -3.01 -24.98 7.37
C TYR A 178 -2.11 -25.50 8.50
N ASN A 179 -2.36 -25.04 9.72
CA ASN A 179 -1.51 -25.31 10.89
C ASN A 179 -2.18 -26.25 11.88
N GLU A 180 -3.43 -25.97 12.27
CA GLU A 180 -4.20 -26.79 13.21
C GLU A 180 -5.60 -27.06 12.66
N LEU A 181 -6.13 -28.25 12.92
CA LEU A 181 -7.53 -28.62 12.67
C LEU A 181 -8.11 -29.32 13.90
N LYS A 182 -9.30 -28.88 14.32
CA LYS A 182 -10.09 -29.47 15.41
C LYS A 182 -11.53 -29.62 14.94
N TYR A 183 -12.21 -30.68 15.38
CA TYR A 183 -13.61 -30.94 15.02
C TYR A 183 -14.59 -30.60 16.15
N ASP A 184 -14.08 -30.19 17.30
CA ASP A 184 -14.87 -29.69 18.42
C ASP A 184 -14.88 -28.15 18.40
N VAL A 185 -16.08 -27.57 18.36
CA VAL A 185 -16.28 -26.12 18.26
C VAL A 185 -17.34 -25.72 19.28
N ASP A 186 -16.97 -24.82 20.20
CA ASP A 186 -17.93 -24.19 21.11
C ASP A 186 -18.91 -23.31 20.30
N PRO A 187 -20.23 -23.59 20.34
CA PRO A 187 -21.22 -22.77 19.61
C PRO A 187 -21.22 -21.29 19.99
N ASN A 188 -20.70 -20.92 21.17
CA ASN A 188 -20.65 -19.53 21.61
C ASN A 188 -19.68 -18.66 20.79
N VAL A 189 -18.70 -19.24 20.09
CA VAL A 189 -17.75 -18.47 19.26
C VAL A 189 -18.46 -17.69 18.15
N PHE A 190 -19.60 -18.19 17.69
CA PHE A 190 -20.38 -17.59 16.61
C PHE A 190 -21.24 -16.41 17.05
N LYS A 191 -21.37 -16.15 18.36
CA LYS A 191 -22.17 -15.02 18.86
C LYS A 191 -21.39 -13.72 18.72
N LEU A 192 -22.13 -12.63 18.48
CA LEU A 192 -21.57 -11.29 18.62
C LEU A 192 -21.17 -11.03 20.08
N PRO A 193 -20.09 -10.28 20.34
CA PRO A 193 -19.73 -9.86 21.69
C PRO A 193 -20.89 -9.12 22.37
N GLU A 194 -21.14 -9.42 23.64
CA GLU A 194 -22.21 -8.78 24.41
C GLU A 194 -22.02 -7.26 24.48
N GLY A 195 -23.12 -6.50 24.29
CA GLY A 195 -23.11 -5.04 24.35
C GLY A 195 -22.60 -4.33 23.09
N LEU A 196 -22.22 -5.06 22.04
CA LEU A 196 -21.74 -4.49 20.79
C LEU A 196 -22.91 -4.21 19.82
N SER A 197 -23.14 -2.92 19.50
CA SER A 197 -24.10 -2.51 18.46
C SER A 197 -23.40 -2.41 17.09
N CYS A 198 -24.03 -2.95 16.05
CA CYS A 198 -23.49 -2.92 14.70
C CYS A 198 -24.08 -1.79 13.85
N GLU A 199 -23.23 -1.11 13.09
CA GLU A 199 -23.59 -0.02 12.18
C GLU A 199 -23.37 -0.42 10.71
N SER A 200 -23.73 0.44 9.76
CA SER A 200 -23.45 0.19 8.34
C SER A 200 -21.97 0.36 8.02
N PHE A 201 -21.45 -0.41 7.06
CA PHE A 201 -20.08 -0.23 6.58
C PHE A 201 -19.87 1.20 6.04
N PRO A 202 -18.75 1.85 6.36
CA PRO A 202 -18.37 3.11 5.74
C PRO A 202 -17.82 2.86 4.33
N GLY A 203 -17.94 3.88 3.47
CA GLY A 203 -17.38 3.87 2.12
C GLY A 203 -18.36 3.42 1.03
N PRO A 204 -17.84 3.06 -0.16
CA PRO A 204 -18.67 2.65 -1.29
C PRO A 204 -19.28 1.27 -1.07
N ALA A 205 -20.58 1.13 -1.36
CA ALA A 205 -21.29 -0.16 -1.26
C ALA A 205 -20.64 -1.30 -2.07
N ALA A 206 -19.93 -0.98 -3.15
CA ALA A 206 -19.20 -1.94 -3.97
C ALA A 206 -18.01 -2.60 -3.22
N GLU A 207 -17.49 -1.97 -2.17
CA GLU A 207 -16.37 -2.45 -1.37
C GLU A 207 -16.84 -3.25 -0.14
N HIS A 208 -18.04 -2.97 0.36
CA HIS A 208 -18.57 -3.56 1.61
C HIS A 208 -18.52 -5.08 1.60
N ARG A 209 -18.86 -5.73 0.48
CA ARG A 209 -18.85 -7.20 0.36
C ARG A 209 -17.46 -7.82 0.41
N ILE A 210 -16.45 -7.11 -0.10
CA ILE A 210 -15.05 -7.58 -0.07
C ILE A 210 -14.53 -7.48 1.35
N VAL A 211 -14.82 -6.36 2.03
CA VAL A 211 -14.35 -6.10 3.40
C VAL A 211 -15.09 -6.97 4.43
N ALA A 212 -16.36 -7.32 4.19
CA ALA A 212 -17.16 -8.17 5.07
C ALA A 212 -16.80 -9.66 5.01
N ASN A 213 -16.21 -10.13 3.90
CA ASN A 213 -15.77 -11.52 3.75
C ASN A 213 -14.53 -11.62 2.82
N PRO A 214 -13.32 -11.33 3.35
CA PRO A 214 -12.10 -11.22 2.54
C PRO A 214 -11.63 -12.55 1.93
N ILE A 215 -11.79 -13.68 2.65
CA ILE A 215 -11.26 -14.99 2.20
C ILE A 215 -12.10 -15.62 1.09
N GLN A 216 -13.35 -15.19 0.91
CA GLN A 216 -14.28 -15.80 -0.03
C GLN A 216 -13.74 -15.87 -1.47
N ASP A 217 -13.02 -14.84 -1.93
CA ASP A 217 -12.42 -14.82 -3.29
C ASP A 217 -11.28 -15.85 -3.48
N LEU A 218 -10.78 -16.46 -2.40
CA LEU A 218 -9.68 -17.42 -2.41
C LEU A 218 -10.17 -18.87 -2.30
N ILE A 219 -11.41 -19.08 -1.83
CA ILE A 219 -11.97 -20.42 -1.59
C ILE A 219 -13.08 -20.74 -2.57
N ASP A 220 -13.93 -19.76 -2.89
CA ASP A 220 -15.07 -19.95 -3.77
C ASP A 220 -14.73 -19.50 -5.20
N SER A 221 -14.75 -20.44 -6.15
CA SER A 221 -14.39 -20.19 -7.54
C SER A 221 -15.48 -19.46 -8.36
N ASP A 222 -16.70 -19.31 -7.83
CA ASP A 222 -17.89 -18.97 -8.63
C ASP A 222 -18.38 -17.50 -8.52
N GLN A 223 -17.72 -16.64 -7.73
CA GLN A 223 -18.28 -15.33 -7.31
C GLN A 223 -17.57 -14.09 -7.90
N GLY A 224 -17.11 -14.17 -9.15
CA GLY A 224 -16.29 -13.13 -9.81
C GLY A 224 -16.92 -11.76 -10.09
N ASN A 225 -18.12 -11.46 -9.56
CA ASN A 225 -18.79 -10.18 -9.75
C ASN A 225 -18.33 -9.07 -8.80
N ARG A 226 -17.84 -9.39 -7.59
CA ARG A 226 -17.61 -8.37 -6.54
C ARG A 226 -16.54 -7.35 -6.92
N THR A 227 -15.38 -7.80 -7.38
CA THR A 227 -14.29 -6.90 -7.77
C THR A 227 -14.58 -6.18 -9.09
N HIS A 228 -15.47 -6.73 -9.92
CA HIS A 228 -15.92 -6.06 -11.15
C HIS A 228 -16.71 -4.78 -10.82
N ASP A 229 -17.63 -4.84 -9.86
CA ASP A 229 -18.41 -3.67 -9.43
C ASP A 229 -17.52 -2.59 -8.79
N LEU A 230 -16.57 -2.99 -7.95
CA LEU A 230 -15.62 -2.06 -7.34
C LEU A 230 -14.71 -1.42 -8.40
N PHE A 231 -14.23 -2.19 -9.38
CA PHE A 231 -13.43 -1.63 -10.49
C PHE A 231 -14.26 -0.67 -11.35
N LYS A 232 -15.54 -0.96 -11.61
CA LYS A 232 -16.44 -0.04 -12.32
C LYS A 232 -16.62 1.28 -11.56
N TYR A 233 -16.79 1.22 -10.24
CA TYR A 233 -16.83 2.40 -9.38
C TYR A 233 -15.51 3.18 -9.44
N TYR A 234 -14.37 2.48 -9.33
CA TYR A 234 -13.03 3.06 -9.44
C TYR A 234 -12.83 3.81 -10.77
N LYS A 235 -13.18 3.18 -11.90
CA LYS A 235 -13.07 3.81 -13.22
C LYS A 235 -13.87 5.10 -13.31
N LYS A 236 -15.10 5.11 -12.76
CA LYS A 236 -15.93 6.32 -12.70
C LYS A 236 -15.31 7.40 -11.81
N LYS A 237 -14.79 7.04 -10.63
CA LYS A 237 -14.20 7.97 -9.66
C LYS A 237 -12.97 8.69 -10.23
N PHE A 238 -12.10 7.96 -10.95
CA PHE A 238 -10.84 8.48 -11.47
C PHE A 238 -10.85 8.72 -12.99
N ASN A 239 -12.05 8.80 -13.59
CA ASN A 239 -12.24 9.04 -15.02
C ASN A 239 -11.36 8.15 -15.91
N ARG A 240 -11.32 6.85 -15.63
CA ARG A 240 -10.58 5.86 -16.40
C ARG A 240 -11.45 5.33 -17.54
N ASP A 241 -10.92 5.38 -18.75
CA ASP A 241 -11.52 4.77 -19.91
C ASP A 241 -10.55 3.74 -20.50
N TYR A 242 -11.03 2.51 -20.60
CA TYR A 242 -10.31 1.36 -21.17
C TYR A 242 -11.32 0.66 -22.07
N GLU A 243 -10.95 0.43 -23.33
CA GLU A 243 -11.82 -0.26 -24.28
C GLU A 243 -12.26 -1.59 -23.67
N LYS A 244 -13.58 -1.82 -23.67
CA LYS A 244 -14.16 -3.02 -23.09
C LYS A 244 -13.71 -4.21 -23.93
N ASP A 245 -13.27 -5.27 -23.25
CA ASP A 245 -12.79 -6.52 -23.87
C ASP A 245 -11.42 -6.40 -24.56
N ASP A 246 -10.66 -5.32 -24.33
CA ASP A 246 -9.25 -5.20 -24.70
C ASP A 246 -8.31 -5.73 -23.59
N LEU A 247 -7.11 -6.16 -24.00
CA LEU A 247 -6.05 -6.67 -23.13
C LEU A 247 -5.68 -5.68 -22.03
N GLU A 248 -5.72 -4.36 -22.31
CA GLU A 248 -5.46 -3.35 -21.29
C GLU A 248 -6.49 -3.41 -20.16
N HIS A 249 -7.80 -3.46 -20.47
CA HIS A 249 -8.83 -3.44 -19.43
C HIS A 249 -8.65 -4.58 -18.43
N GLU A 250 -8.40 -5.79 -18.92
CA GLU A 250 -8.21 -6.97 -18.07
C GLU A 250 -6.90 -6.90 -17.25
N MET A 251 -5.82 -6.36 -17.84
CA MET A 251 -4.58 -6.08 -17.11
C MET A 251 -4.82 -5.08 -15.96
N ARG A 252 -5.55 -3.99 -16.23
CA ARG A 252 -5.89 -2.94 -15.24
C ARG A 252 -6.77 -3.50 -14.13
N LYS A 253 -7.79 -4.28 -14.49
CA LYS A 253 -8.72 -4.93 -13.55
C LYS A 253 -7.99 -5.93 -12.65
N THR A 254 -7.06 -6.73 -13.20
CA THR A 254 -6.24 -7.66 -12.41
C THR A 254 -5.34 -6.92 -11.43
N THR A 255 -4.61 -5.92 -11.94
CA THR A 255 -3.70 -5.11 -11.14
C THR A 255 -4.44 -4.41 -9.99
N PHE A 256 -5.60 -3.83 -10.31
CA PHE A 256 -6.51 -3.25 -9.34
C PHE A 256 -6.91 -4.25 -8.25
N THR A 257 -7.33 -5.45 -8.64
CA THR A 257 -7.73 -6.52 -7.71
C THR A 257 -6.60 -6.87 -6.74
N HIS A 258 -5.38 -7.07 -7.24
CA HIS A 258 -4.22 -7.39 -6.40
C HIS A 258 -3.84 -6.25 -5.46
N ASN A 259 -3.95 -5.00 -5.91
CA ASN A 259 -3.69 -3.84 -5.07
C ASN A 259 -4.77 -3.65 -3.99
N VAL A 260 -6.05 -3.86 -4.31
CA VAL A 260 -7.16 -3.81 -3.35
C VAL A 260 -7.01 -4.89 -2.28
N ARG A 261 -6.65 -6.13 -2.66
CA ARG A 261 -6.35 -7.21 -1.70
C ARG A 261 -5.24 -6.81 -0.73
N TYR A 262 -4.16 -6.22 -1.26
CA TYR A 262 -3.04 -5.75 -0.46
C TYR A 262 -3.46 -4.64 0.52
N ILE A 263 -4.17 -3.61 0.02
CA ILE A 263 -4.69 -2.50 0.82
C ILE A 263 -5.53 -3.04 1.99
N HIS A 264 -6.48 -3.94 1.70
CA HIS A 264 -7.35 -4.47 2.72
C HIS A 264 -6.62 -5.35 3.74
N SER A 265 -5.70 -6.21 3.30
CA SER A 265 -4.91 -7.02 4.21
C SER A 265 -4.03 -6.16 5.12
N MET A 266 -3.38 -5.15 4.57
CA MET A 266 -2.59 -4.20 5.36
C MET A 266 -3.45 -3.42 6.35
N ASN A 267 -4.67 -3.03 5.98
CA ASN A 267 -5.58 -2.31 6.88
C ASN A 267 -6.16 -3.19 8.00
N ARG A 268 -6.18 -4.51 7.82
CA ARG A 268 -6.50 -5.48 8.89
C ARG A 268 -5.36 -5.64 9.89
N ARG A 269 -4.14 -5.19 9.58
CA ARG A 269 -3.03 -5.13 10.53
C ARG A 269 -3.16 -3.94 11.46
N ASN A 270 -2.59 -4.04 12.67
CA ASN A 270 -2.58 -2.97 13.67
C ASN A 270 -1.43 -1.99 13.43
N LEU A 271 -1.43 -1.38 12.24
CA LEU A 271 -0.40 -0.39 11.88
C LEU A 271 -0.82 1.00 12.31
N THR A 272 0.17 1.86 12.55
CA THR A 272 0.02 3.28 12.90
C THR A 272 -0.44 4.15 11.72
N PHE A 273 -0.66 3.54 10.56
CA PHE A 273 -1.13 4.19 9.34
C PHE A 273 -2.10 3.27 8.60
N LYS A 274 -2.90 3.86 7.70
CA LYS A 274 -3.85 3.16 6.84
C LYS A 274 -3.52 3.39 5.37
N LEU A 275 -3.96 2.43 4.56
CA LEU A 275 -3.88 2.46 3.11
C LEU A 275 -5.26 2.74 2.52
N GLU A 276 -5.31 3.27 1.30
CA GLU A 276 -6.57 3.47 0.57
C GLU A 276 -6.44 3.22 -0.93
N ILE A 277 -7.59 2.99 -1.57
CA ILE A 277 -7.70 2.93 -3.03
C ILE A 277 -7.59 4.35 -3.58
N ASN A 278 -6.41 4.68 -4.11
CA ASN A 278 -6.12 5.96 -4.76
C ASN A 278 -6.03 5.82 -6.30
N HIS A 279 -5.78 6.92 -6.99
CA HIS A 279 -5.71 7.00 -8.45
C HIS A 279 -4.64 6.10 -9.09
N LEU A 280 -3.73 5.53 -8.29
CA LEU A 280 -2.71 4.60 -8.77
C LEU A 280 -3.18 3.15 -8.73
N ALA A 281 -4.32 2.79 -8.12
CA ALA A 281 -4.67 1.41 -7.81
C ALA A 281 -4.69 0.43 -9.00
N ASP A 282 -4.84 0.90 -10.24
CA ASP A 282 -4.82 0.08 -11.48
C ASP A 282 -3.47 0.06 -12.22
N ARG A 283 -2.40 0.63 -11.64
CA ARG A 283 -1.06 0.68 -12.22
C ARG A 283 -0.15 -0.45 -11.72
N THR A 284 0.72 -0.95 -12.58
CA THR A 284 1.76 -1.93 -12.22
C THR A 284 2.91 -1.24 -11.49
N ILE A 285 3.74 -2.01 -10.76
CA ILE A 285 4.90 -1.44 -10.06
C ILE A 285 5.88 -0.73 -11.01
N ASN A 286 6.04 -1.23 -12.23
CA ASN A 286 6.92 -0.63 -13.23
C ASN A 286 6.38 0.70 -13.77
N GLU A 287 5.06 0.87 -13.85
CA GLU A 287 4.46 2.13 -14.30
C GLU A 287 4.62 3.24 -13.25
N VAL A 288 4.50 2.90 -11.96
CA VAL A 288 4.64 3.87 -10.87
C VAL A 288 6.08 4.08 -10.41
N SER A 289 7.01 3.16 -10.69
CA SER A 289 8.42 3.36 -10.29
C SER A 289 9.06 4.58 -10.96
N VAL A 290 8.53 5.02 -12.11
CA VAL A 290 8.92 6.26 -12.79
C VAL A 290 8.70 7.49 -11.90
N LEU A 291 7.77 7.45 -10.95
CA LEU A 291 7.54 8.55 -10.00
C LEU A 291 8.72 8.78 -9.06
N ASN A 292 9.55 7.75 -8.85
CA ASN A 292 10.73 7.76 -7.98
C ASN A 292 11.95 8.22 -8.78
N GLY A 293 11.97 9.51 -9.13
CA GLY A 293 12.97 10.14 -9.98
C GLY A 293 14.17 10.76 -9.28
N ARG A 294 14.48 10.41 -8.03
CA ARG A 294 15.73 10.87 -7.40
C ARG A 294 16.89 10.03 -7.95
N LEU A 295 17.94 10.69 -8.46
CA LEU A 295 19.11 9.96 -8.94
C LEU A 295 19.92 9.36 -7.77
N LYS A 296 20.36 8.12 -7.97
CA LYS A 296 21.24 7.40 -7.05
C LYS A 296 22.69 7.75 -7.39
N SER A 297 23.20 8.79 -6.76
CA SER A 297 24.51 9.37 -7.07
C SER A 297 25.43 9.41 -5.84
N THR A 298 26.71 9.07 -6.03
CA THR A 298 27.77 9.27 -5.02
C THR A 298 28.51 10.60 -5.18
N THR A 299 28.05 11.44 -6.10
CA THR A 299 28.68 12.74 -6.39
C THR A 299 28.65 13.62 -5.14
N LEU A 300 29.81 14.17 -4.79
CA LEU A 300 29.93 15.21 -3.77
C LEU A 300 29.34 16.50 -4.33
N ASN A 301 28.48 17.16 -3.55
CA ASN A 301 27.96 18.47 -3.87
C ASN A 301 28.79 19.57 -3.17
N ASN A 302 28.56 20.84 -3.52
CA ASN A 302 29.24 21.99 -2.91
C ASN A 302 28.42 22.63 -1.77
N GLY A 303 27.52 21.87 -1.15
CA GLY A 303 26.66 22.37 -0.09
C GLY A 303 27.47 22.72 1.15
N GLN A 304 27.16 23.87 1.74
CA GLN A 304 27.80 24.31 2.98
C GLN A 304 27.43 23.36 4.13
N PRO A 305 28.33 23.14 5.10
CA PRO A 305 28.01 22.32 6.26
C PRO A 305 26.94 22.98 7.12
N PHE A 306 26.05 22.16 7.70
CA PHE A 306 25.06 22.65 8.67
C PHE A 306 25.74 23.34 9.86
N PRO A 307 25.38 24.58 10.22
CA PRO A 307 26.05 25.32 11.28
C PRO A 307 25.50 24.94 12.66
N THR A 308 25.67 23.68 13.07
CA THR A 308 25.14 23.12 14.32
C THR A 308 25.45 23.96 15.55
N GLU A 309 26.66 24.53 15.61
CA GLU A 309 27.11 25.38 16.73
C GLU A 309 26.24 26.62 16.95
N LEU A 310 25.69 27.21 15.87
CA LEU A 310 24.82 28.38 15.96
C LEU A 310 23.45 28.05 16.60
N TYR A 311 23.07 26.78 16.61
CA TYR A 311 21.74 26.33 17.03
C TYR A 311 21.74 25.56 18.36
N LYS A 312 22.91 25.35 18.99
CA LYS A 312 23.04 24.56 20.23
C LYS A 312 22.17 25.04 21.40
N SER A 313 21.92 26.34 21.50
CA SER A 313 21.15 26.96 22.58
C SER A 313 19.67 27.16 22.26
N ILE A 314 19.22 26.75 21.08
CA ILE A 314 17.86 26.98 20.61
C ILE A 314 17.05 25.71 20.78
N VAL A 315 15.93 25.81 21.49
CA VAL A 315 14.97 24.72 21.62
C VAL A 315 13.83 24.97 20.64
N PRO A 316 13.66 24.14 19.59
CA PRO A 316 12.54 24.27 18.68
C PRO A 316 11.23 23.86 19.39
N PRO A 317 10.05 24.34 18.92
CA PRO A 317 8.77 23.94 19.48
C PRO A 317 8.56 22.42 19.36
N PRO A 318 7.66 21.80 20.15
CA PRO A 318 7.39 20.37 20.06
C PRO A 318 6.73 19.96 18.73
N SER A 319 6.01 20.88 18.10
CA SER A 319 5.38 20.72 16.79
C SER A 319 5.56 21.97 15.94
N LEU A 320 5.66 21.78 14.63
CA LEU A 320 5.77 22.85 13.64
C LEU A 320 5.05 22.42 12.37
N ASP A 321 4.25 23.31 11.78
CA ASP A 321 3.60 23.08 10.50
C ASP A 321 3.63 24.36 9.66
N TRP A 322 4.52 24.41 8.67
CA TRP A 322 4.70 25.58 7.80
C TRP A 322 3.49 25.89 6.91
N ARG A 323 2.54 24.94 6.75
CA ARG A 323 1.28 25.20 6.04
C ARG A 323 0.46 26.27 6.75
N LEU A 324 0.41 26.20 8.09
CA LEU A 324 -0.33 27.14 8.94
C LEU A 324 0.27 28.55 8.92
N TYR A 325 1.55 28.68 8.56
CA TYR A 325 2.25 29.96 8.47
C TYR A 325 2.34 30.51 7.05
N GLY A 326 1.79 29.81 6.04
CA GLY A 326 1.76 30.27 4.64
C GLY A 326 3.03 30.03 3.84
N ALA A 327 4.01 29.26 4.34
CA ALA A 327 5.27 29.01 3.65
C ALA A 327 5.25 27.80 2.70
N VAL A 328 4.06 27.26 2.38
CA VAL A 328 3.90 26.04 1.59
C VAL A 328 2.83 26.27 0.52
N THR A 329 3.20 26.10 -0.75
CA THR A 329 2.26 26.17 -1.89
C THR A 329 1.27 25.00 -1.87
N PRO A 330 0.18 25.05 -2.65
CA PRO A 330 -0.69 23.88 -2.85
C PRO A 330 0.09 22.65 -3.35
N VAL A 331 -0.43 21.45 -3.06
CA VAL A 331 0.09 20.20 -3.61
C VAL A 331 -0.05 20.22 -5.14
N LYS A 332 0.95 19.64 -5.81
CA LYS A 332 1.01 19.53 -7.27
C LYS A 332 1.06 18.05 -7.68
N ASP A 333 0.97 17.81 -8.98
CA ASP A 333 1.03 16.48 -9.58
C ASP A 333 2.17 16.41 -10.60
N GLN A 334 3.15 15.54 -10.35
CA GLN A 334 4.26 15.31 -11.26
C GLN A 334 3.89 14.42 -12.45
N ALA A 335 2.66 13.89 -12.50
CA ALA A 335 2.20 12.93 -13.49
C ALA A 335 3.14 11.71 -13.57
N LEU A 336 3.15 10.97 -14.70
CA LEU A 336 4.08 9.85 -14.92
C LEU A 336 5.46 10.33 -15.40
N CYS A 337 6.10 11.19 -14.60
CA CYS A 337 7.43 11.74 -14.87
C CYS A 337 8.26 11.72 -13.58
N GLY A 338 9.50 11.23 -13.65
CA GLY A 338 10.46 11.16 -12.53
C GLY A 338 11.07 12.51 -12.17
N SER A 339 10.22 13.49 -11.91
CA SER A 339 10.63 14.89 -11.69
C SER A 339 10.41 15.36 -10.25
N CYS A 340 10.14 14.46 -9.30
CA CYS A 340 9.96 14.78 -7.89
C CYS A 340 11.06 15.69 -7.31
N TRP A 341 12.31 15.51 -7.76
CA TRP A 341 13.45 16.35 -7.40
C TRP A 341 13.22 17.83 -7.72
N SER A 342 12.51 18.16 -8.81
CA SER A 342 12.17 19.54 -9.17
C SER A 342 11.10 20.14 -8.25
N PHE A 343 10.13 19.33 -7.82
CA PHE A 343 9.09 19.73 -6.87
C PHE A 343 9.67 19.95 -5.46
N SER A 344 10.57 19.06 -5.02
CA SER A 344 11.34 19.20 -3.79
C SER A 344 12.19 20.48 -3.80
N SER A 345 12.93 20.72 -4.89
CA SER A 345 13.77 21.91 -5.08
C SER A 345 12.97 23.20 -5.00
N THR A 346 11.94 23.30 -5.84
CA THR A 346 11.08 24.49 -5.92
C THR A 346 10.33 24.72 -4.62
N GLY A 347 9.79 23.68 -3.98
CA GLY A 347 9.08 23.81 -2.70
C GLY A 347 9.97 24.35 -1.56
N ASN A 348 11.25 23.95 -1.52
CA ASN A 348 12.21 24.51 -0.58
C ASN A 348 12.46 26.00 -0.83
N ILE A 349 12.65 26.39 -2.09
CA ILE A 349 12.92 27.78 -2.47
C ILE A 349 11.67 28.67 -2.29
N GLU A 350 10.48 28.15 -2.62
CA GLU A 350 9.18 28.80 -2.37
C GLU A 350 9.03 29.16 -0.89
N GLY A 351 9.34 28.22 0.01
CA GLY A 351 9.35 28.45 1.45
C GLY A 351 10.39 29.48 1.89
N ALA A 352 11.63 29.35 1.41
CA ALA A 352 12.70 30.31 1.72
C ALA A 352 12.36 31.74 1.24
N LEU A 353 11.72 31.86 0.09
CA LEU A 353 11.28 33.15 -0.45
C LEU A 353 10.14 33.75 0.38
N PHE A 354 9.20 32.92 0.83
CA PHE A 354 8.15 33.35 1.75
C PHE A 354 8.74 33.88 3.06
N LEU A 355 9.68 33.14 3.68
CA LEU A 355 10.32 33.58 4.92
C LEU A 355 11.06 34.92 4.75
N LYS A 356 11.62 35.17 3.56
CA LYS A 356 12.37 36.40 3.28
C LYS A 356 11.49 37.60 2.92
N THR A 357 10.39 37.37 2.22
CA THR A 357 9.60 38.45 1.58
C THR A 357 8.18 38.60 2.12
N GLY A 358 7.68 37.59 2.85
CA GLY A 358 6.27 37.47 3.24
C GLY A 358 5.33 37.07 2.11
N SER A 359 5.82 36.89 0.88
CA SER A 359 5.00 36.54 -0.29
C SER A 359 5.29 35.12 -0.76
N LEU A 360 4.26 34.30 -0.89
CA LEU A 360 4.37 32.93 -1.39
C LEU A 360 4.24 32.94 -2.92
N VAL A 361 5.34 32.67 -3.63
CA VAL A 361 5.40 32.75 -5.10
C VAL A 361 5.65 31.37 -5.70
N PRO A 362 4.70 30.79 -6.46
CA PRO A 362 4.90 29.51 -7.13
C PRO A 362 6.02 29.56 -8.18
N LEU A 363 6.98 28.63 -8.08
CA LEU A 363 8.15 28.56 -8.95
C LEU A 363 7.98 27.46 -10.02
N SER A 364 8.66 27.62 -11.16
CA SER A 364 8.55 26.71 -12.30
C SER A 364 9.35 25.43 -12.10
N GLN A 365 8.66 24.30 -11.93
CA GLN A 365 9.30 22.98 -11.99
C GLN A 365 9.81 22.69 -13.40
N GLN A 366 9.02 23.04 -14.43
CA GLN A 366 9.34 22.78 -15.84
C GLN A 366 10.68 23.38 -16.25
N MET A 367 11.00 24.57 -15.74
CA MET A 367 12.29 25.20 -15.98
C MET A 367 13.47 24.35 -15.50
N LEU A 368 13.33 23.69 -14.35
CA LEU A 368 14.37 22.81 -13.85
C LEU A 368 14.51 21.59 -14.75
N LEU A 369 13.40 20.98 -15.19
CA LEU A 369 13.43 19.84 -16.13
C LEU A 369 14.15 20.22 -17.42
N ASP A 370 13.82 21.37 -18.00
CA ASP A 370 14.27 21.73 -19.33
C ASP A 370 15.73 22.22 -19.34
N CYS A 371 16.16 22.95 -18.30
CA CYS A 371 17.38 23.74 -18.38
C CYS A 371 18.57 23.18 -17.59
N THR A 372 18.39 22.18 -16.73
CA THR A 372 19.44 21.71 -15.81
C THR A 372 20.22 20.49 -16.29
N TRP A 373 20.03 20.06 -17.54
CA TRP A 373 20.74 18.92 -18.15
C TRP A 373 22.26 19.03 -18.06
N GLY A 374 22.82 20.22 -18.31
CA GLY A 374 24.26 20.49 -18.21
C GLY A 374 24.83 20.39 -16.79
N PHE A 375 23.98 20.26 -15.77
CA PHE A 375 24.36 20.08 -14.36
C PHE A 375 24.11 18.64 -13.88
N GLY A 376 23.73 17.74 -14.78
CA GLY A 376 23.58 16.30 -14.53
C GLY A 376 22.21 15.86 -14.02
N ASN A 377 21.19 16.72 -14.11
CA ASN A 377 19.81 16.27 -14.04
C ASN A 377 19.36 15.74 -15.41
N ALA A 378 18.34 14.90 -15.44
CA ALA A 378 17.81 14.25 -16.64
C ALA A 378 16.29 14.39 -16.74
N ALA A 379 15.74 15.54 -16.33
CA ALA A 379 14.31 15.84 -16.41
C ALA A 379 13.42 14.72 -15.80
N CYS A 380 12.62 14.04 -16.61
CA CYS A 380 11.75 12.93 -16.19
C CYS A 380 12.48 11.62 -15.90
N ASP A 381 13.74 11.47 -16.33
CA ASP A 381 14.59 10.31 -16.01
C ASP A 381 15.35 10.50 -14.68
N GLY A 382 15.12 11.64 -14.02
CA GLY A 382 15.51 11.89 -12.64
C GLY A 382 16.46 13.06 -12.44
N GLY A 383 16.66 13.44 -11.18
CA GLY A 383 17.57 14.51 -10.79
C GLY A 383 17.87 14.56 -9.30
N GLU A 384 18.63 15.57 -8.90
CA GLU A 384 18.97 15.89 -7.51
C GLU A 384 18.80 17.39 -7.27
N GLU A 385 18.32 17.79 -6.09
CA GLU A 385 18.01 19.19 -5.79
C GLU A 385 19.24 20.08 -5.82
N TRP A 386 20.38 19.58 -5.34
CA TRP A 386 21.62 20.35 -5.31
C TRP A 386 22.09 20.73 -6.73
N ARG A 387 21.85 19.90 -7.74
CA ARG A 387 22.18 20.21 -9.15
C ARG A 387 21.32 21.34 -9.69
N ALA A 388 20.05 21.37 -9.29
CA ALA A 388 19.16 22.49 -9.60
C ALA A 388 19.65 23.78 -8.93
N TYR A 389 20.06 23.71 -7.66
CA TYR A 389 20.58 24.85 -6.93
C TYR A 389 21.88 25.40 -7.53
N GLU A 390 22.82 24.53 -7.95
CA GLU A 390 24.04 24.94 -8.68
C GLU A 390 23.70 25.66 -9.99
N TRP A 391 22.72 25.15 -10.74
CA TRP A 391 22.27 25.81 -11.96
C TRP A 391 21.71 27.21 -11.65
N MET A 392 20.89 27.33 -10.61
CA MET A 392 20.28 28.60 -10.19
C MET A 392 21.31 29.60 -9.67
N ILE A 393 22.31 29.17 -8.91
CA ILE A 393 23.42 30.01 -8.45
C ILE A 393 24.18 30.57 -9.66
N LYS A 394 24.47 29.74 -10.67
CA LYS A 394 25.18 30.19 -11.89
C LYS A 394 24.34 31.15 -12.75
N HIS A 395 23.05 30.89 -12.90
CA HIS A 395 22.19 31.63 -13.84
C HIS A 395 21.42 32.79 -13.19
N GLY A 396 21.50 32.94 -11.86
CA GLY A 396 20.92 34.07 -11.15
C GLY A 396 19.43 33.90 -10.78
N GLY A 397 19.02 32.68 -10.45
CA GLY A 397 17.70 32.37 -9.89
C GLY A 397 16.87 31.39 -10.74
N ILE A 398 15.56 31.44 -10.54
CA ILE A 398 14.55 30.62 -11.24
C ILE A 398 13.34 31.48 -11.60
N ALA A 399 12.61 31.12 -12.66
CA ALA A 399 11.38 31.78 -13.03
C ALA A 399 10.17 31.30 -12.20
N THR A 400 9.15 32.16 -12.11
CA THR A 400 7.84 31.76 -11.60
C THR A 400 7.16 30.78 -12.55
N ALA A 401 6.22 29.98 -12.03
CA ALA A 401 5.41 29.10 -12.87
C ALA A 401 4.62 29.89 -13.94
N GLU A 402 4.18 31.10 -13.60
CA GLU A 402 3.49 31.99 -14.53
C GLU A 402 4.40 32.49 -15.66
N SER A 403 5.65 32.89 -15.36
CA SER A 403 6.57 33.45 -16.36
C SER A 403 7.18 32.40 -17.29
N TYR A 404 7.39 31.17 -16.83
CA TYR A 404 7.99 30.09 -17.64
C TYR A 404 6.93 29.29 -18.41
N GLY A 405 5.69 29.28 -17.92
CA GLY A 405 4.61 28.46 -18.48
C GLY A 405 4.31 27.21 -17.66
N SER A 406 3.25 26.53 -18.06
CA SER A 406 2.69 25.38 -17.35
C SER A 406 3.66 24.20 -17.30
N TYR A 407 3.60 23.45 -16.21
CA TYR A 407 4.24 22.15 -16.10
C TYR A 407 3.64 21.16 -17.12
N LEU A 408 4.51 20.49 -17.88
CA LEU A 408 4.12 19.62 -18.99
C LEU A 408 4.12 18.13 -18.62
N GLY A 409 4.78 17.75 -17.53
CA GLY A 409 4.97 16.33 -17.18
C GLY A 409 5.87 15.57 -18.16
N GLN A 410 6.71 16.29 -18.91
CA GLN A 410 7.63 15.75 -19.91
C GLN A 410 8.78 16.71 -20.16
N ASN A 411 9.79 16.27 -20.89
CA ASN A 411 10.91 17.10 -21.32
C ASN A 411 10.42 18.19 -22.29
N GLY A 412 10.78 19.44 -22.04
CA GLY A 412 10.47 20.59 -22.87
C GLY A 412 11.73 21.27 -23.43
N PHE A 413 11.52 22.33 -24.22
CA PHE A 413 12.60 23.16 -24.71
C PHE A 413 12.96 24.23 -23.70
N CYS A 414 14.22 24.28 -23.29
CA CYS A 414 14.70 25.29 -22.38
C CYS A 414 14.66 26.70 -23.00
N HIS A 415 13.88 27.60 -22.41
CA HIS A 415 13.70 28.98 -22.87
C HIS A 415 13.87 30.00 -21.73
N TYR A 416 14.84 29.73 -20.83
CA TYR A 416 15.11 30.58 -19.67
C TYR A 416 15.47 32.03 -20.01
N ASN A 417 16.06 32.27 -21.18
CA ASN A 417 16.46 33.59 -21.66
C ASN A 417 15.27 34.52 -21.94
N GLN A 418 14.06 33.97 -22.05
CA GLN A 418 12.81 34.72 -22.24
C GLN A 418 12.05 34.90 -20.91
N SER A 419 12.54 34.32 -19.81
CA SER A 419 11.87 34.31 -18.52
C SER A 419 12.44 35.34 -17.55
N VAL A 420 11.61 35.84 -16.63
CA VAL A 420 12.06 36.71 -15.54
C VAL A 420 12.48 35.86 -14.35
N PHE A 421 13.72 36.01 -13.92
CA PHE A 421 14.22 35.30 -12.74
C PHE A 421 13.85 35.99 -11.43
N THR A 422 13.49 35.16 -10.47
CA THR A 422 13.31 35.49 -9.05
C THR A 422 14.17 34.55 -8.20
N ALA A 423 14.12 34.71 -6.88
CA ALA A 423 14.76 33.84 -5.89
C ALA A 423 16.24 33.52 -6.21
N LYS A 424 17.10 34.55 -6.15
CA LYS A 424 18.55 34.38 -6.31
C LYS A 424 19.13 33.60 -5.14
N LEU A 425 19.85 32.52 -5.44
CA LEU A 425 20.50 31.68 -4.43
C LEU A 425 21.93 32.15 -4.23
N LYS A 426 22.30 32.38 -2.97
CA LYS A 426 23.67 32.62 -2.56
C LYS A 426 24.44 31.31 -2.39
N SER A 427 23.79 30.32 -1.78
CA SER A 427 24.35 28.99 -1.48
C SER A 427 23.22 28.03 -1.11
N TYR A 428 23.58 26.80 -0.77
CA TYR A 428 22.70 25.84 -0.12
C TYR A 428 23.46 25.12 1.01
N VAL A 429 22.73 24.56 1.96
CA VAL A 429 23.28 23.91 3.16
C VAL A 429 22.84 22.45 3.19
N ASN A 430 23.81 21.55 3.39
CA ASN A 430 23.54 20.15 3.70
C ASN A 430 23.31 20.01 5.20
N VAL A 431 22.08 19.65 5.60
CA VAL A 431 21.74 19.35 6.99
C VAL A 431 22.51 18.12 7.45
N THR A 432 22.95 18.10 8.72
CA THR A 432 23.73 16.97 9.24
C THR A 432 22.98 15.64 9.10
N SER A 433 23.52 14.74 8.28
CA SER A 433 22.93 13.44 7.96
C SER A 433 22.65 12.60 9.21
N GLY A 434 21.47 11.95 9.24
CA GLY A 434 21.00 11.06 10.30
C GLY A 434 20.62 11.75 11.61
N ARG A 435 20.71 13.09 11.69
CA ARG A 435 20.46 13.85 12.94
C ARG A 435 19.07 14.49 12.93
N ARG A 436 18.13 13.89 13.66
CA ARG A 436 16.77 14.41 13.84
C ARG A 436 16.74 15.86 14.31
N GLU A 437 17.55 16.21 15.31
CA GLU A 437 17.61 17.58 15.82
C GLU A 437 18.13 18.58 14.78
N ALA A 438 19.01 18.16 13.87
CA ALA A 438 19.48 19.02 12.79
C ALA A 438 18.35 19.33 11.79
N LEU A 439 17.55 18.33 11.38
CA LEU A 439 16.40 18.57 10.52
C LEU A 439 15.30 19.40 11.21
N LYS A 440 14.99 19.13 12.49
CA LYS A 440 14.07 19.97 13.27
C LYS A 440 14.52 21.43 13.31
N MET A 441 15.81 21.65 13.56
CA MET A 441 16.38 23.00 13.60
C MET A 441 16.41 23.67 12.23
N ALA A 442 16.73 22.93 11.17
CA ALA A 442 16.67 23.44 9.80
C ALA A 442 15.25 23.90 9.47
N LEU A 443 14.23 23.07 9.75
CA LEU A 443 12.82 23.41 9.57
C LEU A 443 12.42 24.64 10.38
N PHE A 444 12.79 24.71 11.65
CA PHE A 444 12.41 25.81 12.53
C PHE A 444 13.04 27.15 12.12
N LYS A 445 14.29 27.14 11.62
CA LYS A 445 15.03 28.38 11.31
C LYS A 445 15.01 28.80 9.85
N ASN A 446 14.82 27.87 8.93
CA ASN A 446 15.01 28.14 7.50
C ASN A 446 13.78 27.78 6.64
N GLY A 447 12.67 27.35 7.24
CA GLY A 447 11.47 27.01 6.49
C GLY A 447 11.43 25.54 6.04
N PRO A 448 10.55 25.17 5.10
CA PRO A 448 10.51 23.84 4.50
C PRO A 448 11.88 23.37 3.97
N VAL A 449 12.21 22.09 4.12
CA VAL A 449 13.51 21.50 3.77
C VAL A 449 13.31 20.39 2.73
N ALA A 450 14.10 20.40 1.66
CA ALA A 450 14.09 19.33 0.67
C ALA A 450 14.76 18.06 1.25
N VAL A 451 14.13 16.90 1.10
CA VAL A 451 14.63 15.63 1.64
C VAL A 451 14.48 14.50 0.63
N GLY A 452 15.41 13.55 0.65
CA GLY A 452 15.28 12.27 -0.06
C GLY A 452 14.61 11.20 0.81
N MET A 453 13.96 10.23 0.17
CA MET A 453 13.47 9.02 0.84
C MET A 453 13.50 7.79 -0.06
N ASP A 454 13.41 6.60 0.54
CA ASP A 454 13.01 5.36 -0.13
C ASP A 454 11.48 5.29 -0.21
N ALA A 455 10.93 5.43 -1.42
CA ALA A 455 9.51 5.34 -1.73
C ALA A 455 9.16 4.09 -2.55
N SER A 456 10.05 3.10 -2.61
CA SER A 456 9.90 1.91 -3.47
C SER A 456 8.82 0.93 -3.00
N HIS A 457 8.31 1.09 -1.78
CA HIS A 457 7.38 0.15 -1.16
C HIS A 457 5.93 0.36 -1.58
N LYS A 458 5.22 -0.76 -1.81
CA LYS A 458 3.79 -0.79 -2.11
C LYS A 458 2.92 -0.19 -1.00
N SER A 459 3.35 -0.29 0.25
CA SER A 459 2.72 0.35 1.42
C SER A 459 2.74 1.88 1.31
N PHE A 460 3.85 2.48 0.86
CA PHE A 460 3.93 3.93 0.64
C PHE A 460 3.01 4.38 -0.49
N ARG A 461 2.99 3.63 -1.60
CA ARG A 461 2.16 3.94 -2.77
C ARG A 461 0.68 4.11 -2.45
N PHE A 462 0.15 3.33 -1.52
CA PHE A 462 -1.26 3.37 -1.14
C PHE A 462 -1.51 4.06 0.20
N TYR A 463 -0.50 4.73 0.76
CA TYR A 463 -0.66 5.47 2.01
C TYR A 463 -1.86 6.42 1.92
N SER A 464 -2.65 6.46 2.99
CA SER A 464 -3.80 7.35 3.20
C SER A 464 -3.49 8.33 4.34
N HIS A 465 -3.40 7.84 5.57
CA HIS A 465 -3.22 8.67 6.76
C HIS A 465 -2.55 7.91 7.90
N GLY A 466 -2.18 8.63 8.97
CA GLY A 466 -1.47 8.10 10.14
C GLY A 466 0.05 8.15 10.02
N VAL A 467 0.78 7.69 11.04
CA VAL A 467 2.25 7.76 11.05
C VAL A 467 2.83 6.56 10.30
N TYR A 468 3.31 6.78 9.07
CA TYR A 468 3.93 5.76 8.23
C TYR A 468 5.22 5.21 8.83
N TYR A 469 5.32 3.88 8.88
CA TYR A 469 6.53 3.16 9.27
C TYR A 469 6.66 1.90 8.41
N GLU A 470 7.82 1.71 7.77
CA GLU A 470 8.06 0.56 6.91
C GLU A 470 9.40 -0.07 7.30
N SER A 471 9.32 -1.25 7.92
CA SER A 471 10.50 -1.96 8.42
C SER A 471 11.53 -2.30 7.34
N LYS A 472 11.08 -2.45 6.08
CA LYS A 472 11.94 -2.80 4.95
C LYS A 472 12.54 -1.58 4.24
N CYS A 473 12.16 -0.36 4.66
CA CYS A 473 12.70 0.87 4.08
C CYS A 473 14.20 0.95 4.23
N LYS A 474 14.85 1.32 3.15
CA LYS A 474 16.28 1.64 3.12
C LYS A 474 16.49 3.07 3.61
N ASN A 475 17.71 3.36 4.07
CA ASN A 475 18.05 4.68 4.60
C ASN A 475 19.44 5.17 4.19
N SER A 476 20.16 4.46 3.32
CA SER A 476 21.43 4.93 2.78
C SER A 476 21.21 5.91 1.61
N ARG A 477 22.16 6.82 1.38
CA ARG A 477 22.03 7.89 0.37
C ARG A 477 21.79 7.35 -1.06
N ILE A 478 22.43 6.24 -1.42
CA ILE A 478 22.29 5.63 -2.76
C ILE A 478 21.00 4.82 -2.93
N GLU A 479 20.23 4.65 -1.86
CA GLU A 479 18.98 3.90 -1.88
C GLU A 479 17.75 4.80 -1.85
N LEU A 480 17.92 6.10 -1.63
CA LEU A 480 16.84 7.09 -1.74
C LEU A 480 16.49 7.27 -3.22
N ASP A 481 15.25 7.01 -3.58
CA ASP A 481 14.76 7.04 -4.96
C ASP A 481 13.68 8.11 -5.18
N HIS A 482 13.19 8.77 -4.13
CA HIS A 482 12.20 9.83 -4.23
C HIS A 482 12.62 11.08 -3.48
N ALA A 483 12.19 12.23 -3.97
CA ALA A 483 12.51 13.55 -3.43
C ALA A 483 11.21 14.27 -3.03
N VAL A 484 11.15 14.71 -1.78
CA VAL A 484 9.95 15.26 -1.14
C VAL A 484 10.31 16.45 -0.26
N LEU A 485 9.30 17.18 0.21
CA LEU A 485 9.52 18.40 0.99
C LEU A 485 9.07 18.19 2.44
N ALA A 486 10.00 18.22 3.40
CA ALA A 486 9.65 18.29 4.81
C ALA A 486 9.12 19.71 5.11
N VAL A 487 7.89 19.80 5.62
CA VAL A 487 7.22 21.07 5.93
C VAL A 487 6.87 21.21 7.42
N GLY A 488 7.17 20.19 8.22
CA GLY A 488 6.86 20.23 9.64
C GLY A 488 7.20 18.95 10.38
N TYR A 489 6.79 18.90 11.63
CA TYR A 489 6.89 17.73 12.50
C TYR A 489 5.91 17.86 13.67
N GLY A 490 5.62 16.74 14.31
CA GLY A 490 4.77 16.71 15.50
C GLY A 490 4.77 15.35 16.17
N ILE A 491 3.74 15.11 16.97
CA ILE A 491 3.46 13.85 17.65
C ILE A 491 1.98 13.54 17.44
N LEU A 492 1.69 12.33 16.95
CA LEU A 492 0.32 11.81 16.80
C LEU A 492 0.23 10.51 17.59
N ASP A 493 -0.70 10.42 18.53
CA ASP A 493 -0.90 9.24 19.40
C ASP A 493 0.39 8.73 20.09
N GLY A 494 1.25 9.66 20.50
CA GLY A 494 2.54 9.35 21.13
C GLY A 494 3.67 9.00 20.16
N GLU A 495 3.41 8.89 18.85
CA GLU A 495 4.40 8.62 17.82
C GLU A 495 4.92 9.92 17.16
N PRO A 496 6.21 10.27 17.32
CA PRO A 496 6.80 11.42 16.66
C PRO A 496 6.91 11.24 15.14
N TYR A 497 6.51 12.24 14.37
CA TYR A 497 6.49 12.20 12.91
C TYR A 497 7.10 13.42 12.24
N TRP A 498 7.60 13.24 11.02
CA TRP A 498 7.83 14.33 10.06
C TRP A 498 6.57 14.53 9.21
N LEU A 499 6.19 15.78 8.99
CA LEU A 499 5.12 16.15 8.06
C LEU A 499 5.74 16.46 6.71
N ILE A 500 5.39 15.66 5.70
CA ILE A 500 6.03 15.71 4.38
C ILE A 500 4.98 16.01 3.31
N LYS A 501 5.30 16.94 2.41
CA LYS A 501 4.55 17.24 1.20
C LYS A 501 5.06 16.36 0.06
N ASN A 502 4.16 15.61 -0.57
CA ASN A 502 4.44 14.82 -1.77
C ASN A 502 4.03 15.59 -3.05
N SER A 503 4.33 15.01 -4.21
CA SER A 503 4.04 15.56 -5.54
C SER A 503 3.21 14.61 -6.41
N TRP A 504 2.40 13.75 -5.80
CA TRP A 504 1.58 12.73 -6.47
C TRP A 504 0.09 13.08 -6.45
N SER A 505 -0.25 14.36 -6.67
CA SER A 505 -1.63 14.87 -6.59
C SER A 505 -2.20 14.93 -5.17
N SER A 506 -3.29 15.68 -5.01
CA SER A 506 -4.07 15.71 -3.77
C SER A 506 -4.92 14.44 -3.56
N PHE A 507 -5.03 13.59 -4.58
CA PHE A 507 -5.73 12.28 -4.50
C PHE A 507 -4.84 11.16 -3.93
N TRP A 508 -3.71 11.49 -3.30
CA TRP A 508 -2.81 10.54 -2.68
C TRP A 508 -2.50 10.98 -1.25
N GLY A 509 -2.44 10.04 -0.32
CA GLY A 509 -2.18 10.35 1.09
C GLY A 509 -3.25 11.27 1.69
N ASP A 510 -2.82 12.08 2.64
CA ASP A 510 -3.66 13.01 3.38
C ASP A 510 -3.62 14.37 2.65
N ASP A 511 -4.47 14.52 1.64
CA ASP A 511 -4.50 15.67 0.71
C ASP A 511 -3.13 15.96 0.05
N GLY A 512 -2.38 14.92 -0.29
CA GLY A 512 -1.05 15.01 -0.88
C GLY A 512 0.10 15.09 0.13
N TYR A 513 -0.20 14.97 1.42
CA TYR A 513 0.79 14.91 2.49
C TYR A 513 0.85 13.52 3.11
N PHE A 514 1.92 13.26 3.86
CA PHE A 514 2.02 12.09 4.71
C PHE A 514 2.80 12.38 5.97
N LEU A 515 2.50 11.62 7.02
CA LEU A 515 3.27 11.61 8.25
C LEU A 515 4.19 10.40 8.22
N ILE A 516 5.47 10.58 8.54
CA ILE A 516 6.44 9.48 8.58
C ILE A 516 7.19 9.45 9.91
N SER A 517 7.30 8.27 10.49
CA SER A 517 7.89 8.05 11.80
C SER A 517 9.33 8.56 11.87
N MET A 518 9.67 9.22 12.98
CA MET A 518 11.05 9.63 13.27
C MET A 518 11.94 8.47 13.79
N ARG A 519 11.39 7.26 13.96
CA ARG A 519 12.14 6.11 14.46
C ARG A 519 13.11 5.61 13.39
N HIS A 520 14.31 5.19 13.82
CA HIS A 520 15.29 4.49 12.98
C HIS A 520 15.67 5.18 11.65
N ASN A 521 15.50 6.51 11.54
CA ASN A 521 15.62 7.23 10.26
C ASN A 521 14.80 6.54 9.15
N ASN A 522 13.53 6.22 9.45
CA ASN A 522 12.66 5.47 8.57
C ASN A 522 12.63 6.06 7.16
N CYS A 523 12.88 5.21 6.16
CA CYS A 523 13.00 5.56 4.73
C CYS A 523 14.02 6.67 4.42
N GLY A 524 14.97 6.98 5.31
CA GLY A 524 16.07 7.89 5.03
C GLY A 524 15.74 9.38 5.04
N ILE A 525 14.63 9.81 5.64
CA ILE A 525 14.20 11.23 5.66
C ILE A 525 15.28 12.19 6.18
N THR A 526 16.12 11.74 7.12
CA THR A 526 17.23 12.56 7.67
C THR A 526 18.57 12.30 7.00
N THR A 527 18.64 11.47 5.95
CA THR A 527 19.89 11.03 5.32
C THR A 527 20.51 12.11 4.43
N ASP A 528 19.71 12.78 3.60
CA ASP A 528 20.20 13.80 2.66
C ASP A 528 19.32 15.07 2.64
N PRO A 529 19.10 15.76 3.79
CA PRO A 529 18.27 16.96 3.82
C PRO A 529 19.07 18.19 3.40
N ILE A 530 18.46 19.05 2.59
CA ILE A 530 19.12 20.23 1.99
C ILE A 530 18.17 21.43 1.99
N TYR A 531 18.70 22.62 2.26
CA TYR A 531 17.93 23.86 2.12
C TYR A 531 18.73 24.97 1.43
N ALA A 532 18.03 25.78 0.64
CA ALA A 532 18.57 26.93 -0.08
C ALA A 532 18.75 28.15 0.84
N VAL A 533 19.76 28.97 0.53
CA VAL A 533 20.02 30.27 1.17
C VAL A 533 19.93 31.35 0.09
N LEU A 534 18.93 32.23 0.21
CA LEU A 534 18.70 33.32 -0.74
C LEU A 534 19.63 34.51 -0.49
N GLU A 535 20.04 35.21 -1.56
CA GLU A 535 20.82 36.47 -1.55
C GLU A 535 20.08 37.62 -0.90
#